data_AF-A0A383A6C2-F1
#
_entry.id   AF-A0A383A6C2-F1
#
_cell.length_a   1.000
_cell.length_b   1.000
_cell.length_c   1.000
_cell.angle_alpha   90.00
_cell.angle_beta   90.00
_cell.angle_gamma   90.00
#
_symmetry.space_group_name_H-M   'P 1'
#
loop_
_entity.id
_entity.type
_entity.pdbx_description
1 polymer ?
#
loop_
_entity_poly.entity_id
_entity_poly.type
_entity_poly.pdbx_seq_one_letter_code
_entity_poly.pdbx_strand_id
1 'polypeptide(L)'
;VETIVAAPLRLGVLLGSDWMLGIDAGSSSYSSSSGGSKGTATYTNQGLIARYFIGNSFNVLAGYHMRNYDASVTSTDSSGTATLDLKAHANVATFTIANHWLMDWGLWIGYDWLLFGNALSTKSEATVTSSGTVGDIAEAKKDAEALGDLVNAVSTSGGFLVLSVGFAF
;
A
#
# COMPACT_ATOMS: atom_id res chain seq x y z
N VAL A 1 -6.27 4.12 -15.50
CA VAL A 1 -6.39 3.90 -14.05
C VAL A 1 -5.08 3.27 -13.60
N GLU A 2 -4.11 4.10 -13.24
CA GLU A 2 -2.86 3.61 -12.66
C GLU A 2 -3.17 3.15 -11.24
N THR A 3 -2.86 1.90 -10.93
CA THR A 3 -3.17 1.32 -9.63
C THR A 3 -2.20 1.92 -8.60
N ILE A 4 -2.71 2.64 -7.60
CA ILE A 4 -1.94 3.16 -6.44
C ILE A 4 -1.35 2.00 -5.60
N VAL A 5 -1.70 0.76 -5.91
CA VAL A 5 -1.27 -0.43 -5.18
C VAL A 5 0.04 -0.94 -5.76
N ALA A 6 1.14 -0.75 -5.05
CA ALA A 6 2.34 -1.54 -5.27
C ALA A 6 2.00 -3.01 -4.95
N ALA A 7 2.01 -3.89 -5.95
CA ALA A 7 1.90 -5.32 -5.68
C ALA A 7 3.10 -5.72 -4.80
N PRO A 8 2.88 -6.23 -3.58
CA PRO A 8 3.99 -6.53 -2.69
C PRO A 8 4.79 -7.72 -3.22
N LEU A 9 6.12 -7.62 -3.12
CA LEU A 9 6.98 -8.79 -3.18
C LEU A 9 6.83 -9.55 -1.86
N ARG A 10 6.70 -10.88 -1.95
CA ARG A 10 6.60 -11.77 -0.80
C ARG A 10 7.84 -12.65 -0.71
N LEU A 11 8.42 -12.71 0.48
CA LEU A 11 9.42 -13.71 0.85
C LEU A 11 8.87 -14.52 2.01
N GLY A 12 8.89 -15.84 1.88
CA GLY A 12 8.35 -16.75 2.89
C GLY A 12 9.20 -17.99 3.08
N VAL A 13 9.12 -18.56 4.27
CA VAL A 13 9.72 -19.84 4.65
C VAL A 13 8.61 -20.83 4.91
N LEU A 14 8.66 -21.98 4.26
CA LEU A 14 7.78 -23.11 4.52
C LEU A 14 8.25 -23.82 5.79
N LEU A 15 7.34 -23.97 6.75
CA LEU A 15 7.56 -24.68 8.01
C LEU A 15 6.79 -25.99 7.98
N GLY A 16 7.49 -27.07 7.65
CA GLY A 16 6.85 -28.35 7.39
C GLY A 16 6.00 -28.30 6.10
N SER A 17 4.94 -29.10 6.05
CA SER A 17 4.07 -29.20 4.87
C SER A 17 2.97 -28.13 4.83
N ASP A 18 2.59 -27.56 5.98
CA ASP A 18 1.30 -26.89 6.10
C ASP A 18 1.39 -25.39 6.40
N TRP A 19 2.55 -24.88 6.81
CA TRP A 19 2.70 -23.49 7.21
C TRP A 19 3.71 -22.74 6.35
N MET A 20 3.43 -21.46 6.10
CA MET A 20 4.40 -20.50 5.61
C MET A 20 4.37 -19.27 6.51
N LEU A 21 5.54 -18.82 6.95
CA LEU A 21 5.71 -17.48 7.53
C LEU A 21 6.43 -16.61 6.52
N GLY A 22 6.04 -15.35 6.42
CA GLY A 22 6.66 -14.48 5.44
C GLY A 22 6.55 -13.01 5.74
N ILE A 23 7.20 -12.26 4.87
CA ILE A 23 7.17 -10.81 4.83
C ILE A 23 6.66 -10.36 3.46
N ASP A 24 5.83 -9.33 3.47
CA ASP A 24 5.41 -8.61 2.28
C ASP A 24 6.12 -7.26 2.28
N ALA A 25 6.68 -6.84 1.15
CA ALA A 25 7.31 -5.54 0.98
C ALA A 25 7.09 -5.02 -0.44
N GLY A 26 6.66 -3.76 -0.56
CA GLY A 26 6.46 -3.13 -1.86
C GLY A 26 6.42 -1.61 -1.73
N SER A 27 6.87 -0.93 -2.78
CA SER A 27 6.78 0.51 -2.91
C SER A 27 6.46 0.88 -4.35
N SER A 28 5.64 1.91 -4.54
CA SER A 28 5.39 2.52 -5.84
C SER A 28 5.41 4.03 -5.68
N SER A 29 6.16 4.70 -6.55
CA SER A 29 6.28 6.16 -6.55
C SER A 29 5.80 6.71 -7.88
N TYR A 30 4.98 7.75 -7.80
CA TYR A 30 4.56 8.58 -8.91
C TYR A 30 5.19 9.96 -8.78
N SER A 31 5.64 10.53 -9.88
CA SER A 31 6.10 11.92 -9.93
C SER A 31 5.59 12.59 -11.18
N SER A 32 5.16 13.84 -11.05
CA SER A 32 4.70 14.65 -12.16
C SER A 32 5.17 16.08 -11.99
N SER A 33 5.40 16.75 -13.12
CA SER A 33 5.81 18.16 -13.15
C SER A 33 5.10 18.85 -14.29
N SER A 34 4.53 20.02 -14.00
CA SER A 34 3.90 20.88 -15.00
C SER A 34 4.15 22.34 -14.63
N GLY A 35 4.78 23.08 -15.54
CA GLY A 35 5.18 24.47 -15.29
C GLY A 35 6.08 24.61 -14.05
N GLY A 36 5.72 25.53 -13.15
CA GLY A 36 6.41 25.76 -11.88
C GLY A 36 6.03 24.80 -10.75
N SER A 37 5.20 23.78 -11.04
CA SER A 37 4.70 22.83 -10.03
C SER A 37 5.31 21.44 -10.22
N LYS A 38 5.67 20.81 -9.10
CA LYS A 38 6.19 19.43 -9.03
C LYS A 38 5.47 18.67 -7.92
N GLY A 39 4.97 17.49 -8.25
CA GLY A 39 4.31 16.58 -7.32
C GLY A 39 5.01 15.23 -7.27
N THR A 40 5.09 14.64 -6.08
CA THR A 40 5.49 13.26 -5.86
C THR A 40 4.52 12.58 -4.91
N ALA A 41 4.23 11.31 -5.15
CA ALA A 41 3.43 10.48 -4.25
C ALA A 41 4.08 9.11 -4.16
N THR A 42 4.29 8.59 -2.96
CA THR A 42 4.89 7.27 -2.72
C THR A 42 3.98 6.47 -1.82
N TYR A 43 3.58 5.31 -2.31
CA TYR A 43 2.87 4.31 -1.52
C TYR A 43 3.84 3.19 -1.11
N THR A 44 3.85 2.81 0.16
CA THR A 44 4.61 1.68 0.68
C THR A 44 3.69 0.70 1.39
N ASN A 45 3.97 -0.59 1.25
CA ASN A 45 3.30 -1.66 1.98
C ASN A 45 4.35 -2.61 2.53
N GLN A 46 4.35 -2.79 3.84
CA GLN A 46 5.22 -3.73 4.54
C GLN A 46 4.36 -4.58 5.46
N GLY A 47 4.63 -5.87 5.59
CA GLY A 47 3.83 -6.71 6.47
C GLY A 47 4.47 -8.02 6.85
N LEU A 48 3.93 -8.60 7.92
CA LEU A 48 4.19 -9.95 8.37
C LEU A 48 2.98 -10.80 8.05
N ILE A 49 3.21 -12.02 7.59
CA ILE A 49 2.14 -12.94 7.19
C ILE A 49 2.38 -14.35 7.71
N ALA A 50 1.27 -15.05 7.94
CA ALA A 50 1.23 -16.48 8.16
C ALA A 50 0.18 -17.09 7.22
N ARG A 51 0.58 -18.10 6.44
CA ARG A 51 -0.32 -18.85 5.55
C ARG A 51 -0.38 -20.30 6.01
N TYR A 52 -1.58 -20.83 6.06
CA TYR A 52 -1.85 -22.22 6.42
C TYR A 52 -2.52 -22.94 5.24
N PHE A 53 -1.91 -24.04 4.80
CA PHE A 53 -2.36 -24.87 3.70
C PHE A 53 -3.27 -25.99 4.22
N ILE A 54 -4.45 -26.08 3.62
CA ILE A 54 -5.47 -27.07 3.96
C ILE A 54 -5.55 -28.02 2.77
N GLY A 55 -4.78 -29.12 2.86
CA GLY A 55 -4.66 -30.09 1.78
C GLY A 55 -3.82 -29.56 0.61
N ASN A 56 -4.19 -29.94 -0.61
CA ASN A 56 -3.28 -29.86 -1.76
C ASN A 56 -3.11 -28.47 -2.39
N SER A 57 -4.00 -27.51 -2.11
CA SER A 57 -3.89 -26.16 -2.71
C SER A 57 -4.67 -25.06 -1.98
N PHE A 58 -5.82 -25.41 -1.40
CA PHE A 58 -6.62 -24.46 -0.64
C PHE A 58 -5.86 -24.02 0.60
N ASN A 59 -5.90 -22.74 0.91
CA ASN A 59 -5.17 -22.19 2.03
C ASN A 59 -5.79 -20.87 2.49
N VAL A 60 -5.42 -20.47 3.70
CA VAL A 60 -5.78 -19.18 4.27
C VAL A 60 -4.53 -18.42 4.70
N LEU A 61 -4.55 -17.11 4.61
CA LEU A 61 -3.48 -16.24 5.09
C LEU A 61 -4.04 -15.24 6.09
N ALA A 62 -3.31 -15.02 7.17
CA ALA A 62 -3.50 -13.88 8.06
C ALA A 62 -2.26 -12.99 7.97
N GLY A 63 -2.45 -11.67 8.03
CA GLY A 63 -1.36 -10.72 7.93
C GLY A 63 -1.57 -9.47 8.76
N TYR A 64 -0.47 -8.82 9.08
CA TYR A 64 -0.42 -7.46 9.62
C TYR A 64 0.40 -6.62 8.65
N HIS A 65 -0.20 -5.55 8.13
CA HIS A 65 0.43 -4.67 7.15
C HIS A 65 0.46 -3.23 7.64
N MET A 66 1.60 -2.58 7.45
CA MET A 66 1.80 -1.15 7.57
C MET A 66 1.79 -0.57 6.15
N ARG A 67 0.79 0.25 5.85
CA ARG A 67 0.58 0.89 4.55
C ARG A 67 0.73 2.39 4.72
N ASN A 68 1.68 2.98 4.00
CA ASN A 68 1.96 4.41 4.10
C ASN A 68 1.84 5.07 2.73
N TYR A 69 1.31 6.27 2.72
CA TYR A 69 1.25 7.14 1.57
C TYR A 69 1.84 8.50 1.93
N ASP A 70 2.94 8.84 1.28
CA ASP A 70 3.63 10.11 1.44
C ASP A 70 3.52 10.88 0.11
N ALA A 71 2.86 12.03 0.12
CA ALA A 71 2.77 12.91 -1.03
C ALA A 71 3.33 14.30 -0.71
N SER A 72 3.94 14.92 -1.72
CA SER A 72 4.48 16.27 -1.64
C SER A 72 4.20 16.99 -2.95
N VAL A 73 3.65 18.19 -2.88
CA VAL A 73 3.40 19.06 -4.04
C VAL A 73 4.00 20.41 -3.75
N THR A 74 5.00 20.79 -4.54
CA THR A 74 5.59 22.13 -4.52
C THR A 74 5.10 22.91 -5.74
N SER A 75 4.61 24.12 -5.52
CA SER A 75 4.29 25.08 -6.57
C SER A 75 5.11 26.35 -6.39
N THR A 76 5.72 26.81 -7.48
CA THR A 76 6.50 28.05 -7.53
C THR A 76 6.01 28.92 -8.65
N ASP A 77 5.74 30.19 -8.35
CA ASP A 77 5.44 31.23 -9.31
C ASP A 77 6.16 32.55 -8.95
N SER A 78 5.80 33.65 -9.61
CA SER A 78 6.37 34.96 -9.33
C SER A 78 6.01 35.54 -7.95
N SER A 79 4.96 35.00 -7.32
CA SER A 79 4.40 35.47 -6.05
C SER A 79 4.93 34.70 -4.84
N GLY A 80 5.49 33.51 -5.05
CA GLY A 80 6.14 32.74 -4.01
C GLY A 80 6.34 31.25 -4.32
N THR A 81 6.67 30.51 -3.26
CA THR A 81 6.76 29.05 -3.30
C THR A 81 5.91 28.47 -2.17
N ALA A 82 5.15 27.43 -2.46
CA ALA A 82 4.39 26.68 -1.47
C ALA A 82 4.59 25.18 -1.67
N THR A 83 4.85 24.47 -0.58
CA THR A 83 4.93 23.01 -0.54
C THR A 83 3.86 22.50 0.41
N LEU A 84 3.02 21.61 -0.10
CA LEU A 84 2.07 20.84 0.69
C LEU A 84 2.58 19.40 0.76
N ASP A 85 2.76 18.92 1.99
CA ASP A 85 3.08 17.52 2.28
C ASP A 85 1.89 16.86 2.94
N LEU A 86 1.57 15.65 2.50
CA LEU A 86 0.52 14.79 3.05
C LEU A 86 1.13 13.46 3.44
N LYS A 87 0.86 13.03 4.67
CA LYS A 87 1.19 11.70 5.17
C LYS A 87 -0.08 10.97 5.59
N ALA A 88 -0.33 9.81 5.01
CA ALA A 88 -1.41 8.92 5.41
C ALA A 88 -0.83 7.55 5.76
N HIS A 89 -1.21 7.03 6.93
CA HIS A 89 -0.71 5.79 7.49
C HIS A 89 -1.87 4.91 7.93
N ALA A 90 -1.84 3.65 7.54
CA ALA A 90 -2.79 2.64 7.96
C ALA A 90 -2.07 1.38 8.45
N ASN A 91 -2.42 0.94 9.66
CA ASN A 91 -2.09 -0.41 10.13
C ASN A 91 -3.31 -1.29 9.91
N VAL A 92 -3.12 -2.42 9.23
CA VAL A 92 -4.22 -3.24 8.69
C VAL A 92 -4.00 -4.69 9.07
N ALA A 93 -5.01 -5.31 9.68
CA ALA A 93 -5.10 -6.76 9.76
C ALA A 93 -5.70 -7.27 8.46
N THR A 94 -5.08 -8.26 7.83
CA THR A 94 -5.55 -8.87 6.59
C THR A 94 -5.86 -10.34 6.80
N PHE A 95 -6.89 -10.81 6.10
CA PHE A 95 -7.23 -12.22 6.01
C PHE A 95 -7.54 -12.59 4.56
N THR A 96 -7.03 -13.71 4.09
CA THR A 96 -7.17 -14.11 2.69
C THR A 96 -7.61 -15.55 2.57
N ILE A 97 -8.49 -15.83 1.61
CA ILE A 97 -8.86 -17.17 1.16
C ILE A 97 -8.28 -17.40 -0.22
N ALA A 98 -7.55 -18.50 -0.41
CA ALA A 98 -6.74 -18.68 -1.61
C ALA A 98 -6.57 -20.14 -2.04
N ASN A 99 -6.16 -20.31 -3.30
CA ASN A 99 -5.62 -21.57 -3.83
C ASN A 99 -4.24 -21.34 -4.43
N HIS A 100 -3.24 -22.00 -3.86
CA HIS A 100 -1.86 -21.94 -4.31
C HIS A 100 -1.37 -23.34 -4.68
N TRP A 101 -0.65 -23.45 -5.79
CA TRP A 101 -0.07 -24.69 -6.27
C TRP A 101 1.45 -24.53 -6.36
N LEU A 102 2.15 -25.44 -5.70
CA LEU A 102 3.59 -25.60 -5.85
C LEU A 102 3.84 -26.78 -6.80
N MET A 103 4.48 -26.49 -7.93
CA MET A 103 4.87 -27.48 -8.91
C MET A 103 6.17 -28.17 -8.46
N ASP A 104 6.39 -29.40 -8.89
CA ASP A 104 7.55 -30.23 -8.49
C ASP A 104 8.91 -29.57 -8.79
N TRP A 105 8.96 -28.68 -9.79
CA TRP A 105 10.16 -27.95 -10.19
C TRP A 105 10.27 -26.55 -9.55
N GLY A 106 9.46 -26.26 -8.53
CA GLY A 106 9.57 -25.07 -7.68
C GLY A 106 8.69 -23.90 -8.09
N LEU A 107 8.00 -23.93 -9.25
CA LEU A 107 7.08 -22.86 -9.61
C LEU A 107 5.88 -22.81 -8.66
N TRP A 108 5.59 -21.62 -8.17
CA TRP A 108 4.45 -21.36 -7.30
C TRP A 108 3.48 -20.42 -8.00
N ILE A 109 2.23 -20.86 -8.16
CA ILE A 109 1.14 -20.07 -8.73
C ILE A 109 0.04 -19.95 -7.69
N GLY A 110 -0.46 -18.74 -7.49
CA GLY A 110 -1.43 -18.43 -6.46
C GLY A 110 -2.59 -17.56 -6.92
N TYR A 111 -3.77 -17.90 -6.43
CA TYR A 111 -4.99 -17.14 -6.58
C TYR A 111 -5.55 -16.85 -5.20
N ASP A 112 -5.46 -15.60 -4.78
CA ASP A 112 -6.08 -15.08 -3.57
C ASP A 112 -7.48 -14.58 -3.95
N TRP A 113 -8.51 -15.38 -3.70
CA TRP A 113 -9.89 -15.12 -4.13
C TRP A 113 -10.50 -13.92 -3.42
N LEU A 114 -10.35 -13.91 -2.10
CA LEU A 114 -10.91 -12.89 -1.23
C LEU A 114 -9.81 -12.42 -0.30
N LEU A 115 -9.57 -11.11 -0.30
CA LEU A 115 -8.76 -10.40 0.68
C LEU A 115 -9.71 -9.54 1.51
N PHE A 116 -9.71 -9.76 2.82
CA PHE A 116 -10.37 -8.92 3.79
C PHE A 116 -9.33 -8.04 4.46
N GLY A 117 -9.64 -6.76 4.61
CA GLY A 117 -8.82 -5.80 5.36
C GLY A 117 -9.63 -5.22 6.52
N ASN A 118 -9.01 -5.08 7.68
CA ASN A 118 -9.57 -4.42 8.83
C ASN A 118 -8.56 -3.39 9.34
N ALA A 119 -9.00 -2.13 9.42
CA ALA A 119 -8.18 -1.05 9.96
C ALA A 119 -7.98 -1.24 11.47
N LEU A 120 -6.72 -1.39 11.88
CA LEU A 120 -6.33 -1.38 13.30
C LEU A 120 -6.05 0.05 13.78
N SER A 121 -5.48 0.88 12.91
CA SER A 121 -5.36 2.33 13.10
C SER A 121 -5.14 3.03 11.76
N THR A 122 -5.59 4.27 11.68
CA THR A 122 -5.38 5.16 10.55
C THR A 122 -4.99 6.55 11.06
N LYS A 123 -4.07 7.22 10.35
CA LYS A 123 -3.69 8.61 10.62
C LYS A 123 -3.46 9.33 9.30
N SER A 124 -3.96 10.56 9.19
CA SER A 124 -3.70 11.48 8.09
C SER A 124 -3.17 12.79 8.67
N GLU A 125 -2.14 13.36 8.07
CA GLU A 125 -1.56 14.63 8.52
C GLU A 125 -1.04 15.40 7.31
N ALA A 126 -1.51 16.65 7.16
CA ALA A 126 -1.00 17.55 6.14
C ALA A 126 -0.26 18.74 6.75
N THR A 127 0.83 19.13 6.09
CA THR A 127 1.66 20.29 6.45
C THR A 127 1.88 21.16 5.23
N VAL A 128 1.83 22.48 5.42
CA VAL A 128 2.09 23.45 4.35
C VAL A 128 3.23 24.35 4.76
N THR A 129 4.25 24.44 3.91
CA THR A 129 5.36 25.38 4.05
C THR A 129 5.26 26.38 2.91
N SER A 130 5.36 27.68 3.20
CA SER A 130 5.21 28.71 2.17
C SER A 130 6.18 29.89 2.35
N SER A 131 6.49 30.55 1.25
CA SER A 131 7.15 31.84 1.18
C SER A 131 6.41 32.74 0.17
N GLY A 132 6.31 34.03 0.47
CA GLY A 132 5.56 34.98 -0.37
C GLY A 132 4.06 35.01 -0.08
N THR A 133 3.27 35.54 -1.02
CA THR A 133 1.81 35.58 -0.90
C THR A 133 1.23 34.34 -1.54
N VAL A 134 0.65 33.48 -0.73
CA VAL A 134 0.06 32.21 -1.14
C VAL A 134 -1.42 32.21 -0.80
N GLY A 135 -2.24 31.45 -1.54
CA GLY A 135 -3.68 31.33 -1.33
C GLY A 135 -4.08 30.72 0.02
N ASP A 136 -5.31 30.22 0.13
CA ASP A 136 -5.83 29.69 1.40
C ASP A 136 -5.13 28.38 1.81
N ILE A 137 -4.18 28.50 2.73
CA ILE A 137 -3.42 27.38 3.29
C ILE A 137 -4.31 26.46 4.12
N ALA A 138 -5.34 26.99 4.79
CA ALA A 138 -6.20 26.20 5.67
C ALA A 138 -7.11 25.28 4.84
N GLU A 139 -7.65 25.79 3.73
CA GLU A 139 -8.41 24.99 2.78
C GLU A 139 -7.52 23.91 2.14
N ALA A 140 -6.34 24.27 1.65
CA ALA A 140 -5.41 23.31 1.05
C ALA A 140 -5.03 22.17 2.01
N LYS A 141 -4.78 22.49 3.29
CA LYS A 141 -4.50 21.49 4.32
C LYS A 141 -5.68 20.56 4.55
N LYS A 142 -6.90 21.10 4.62
CA LYS A 142 -8.13 20.32 4.84
C LYS A 142 -8.40 19.35 3.69
N ASP A 143 -8.24 19.81 2.45
CA ASP A 143 -8.44 18.97 1.27
C ASP A 143 -7.40 17.85 1.19
N ALA A 144 -6.15 18.14 1.56
CA ALA A 144 -5.11 17.13 1.65
C ALA A 144 -5.40 16.09 2.74
N GLU A 145 -5.87 16.50 3.91
CA GLU A 145 -6.27 15.57 4.98
C GLU A 145 -7.43 14.67 4.53
N ALA A 146 -8.43 15.24 3.82
CA ALA A 146 -9.52 14.46 3.24
C ALA A 146 -9.04 13.45 2.19
N LEU A 147 -8.06 13.81 1.35
CA LEU A 147 -7.40 12.88 0.44
C LEU A 147 -6.66 11.78 1.22
N GLY A 148 -5.96 12.12 2.31
CA GLY A 148 -5.30 11.16 3.19
C GLY A 148 -6.28 10.14 3.78
N ASP A 149 -7.45 10.61 4.23
CA ASP A 149 -8.51 9.75 4.77
C ASP A 149 -9.08 8.81 3.70
N LEU A 150 -9.29 9.30 2.47
CA LEU A 150 -9.67 8.46 1.34
C LEU A 150 -8.60 7.39 1.06
N VAL A 151 -7.32 7.78 1.03
CA VAL A 151 -6.21 6.85 0.81
C VAL A 151 -6.15 5.81 1.92
N ASN A 152 -6.37 6.17 3.18
CA ASN A 152 -6.46 5.23 4.30
C ASN A 152 -7.66 4.28 4.16
N ALA A 153 -8.82 4.77 3.71
CA ALA A 153 -9.99 3.93 3.47
C ALA A 153 -9.74 2.90 2.35
N VAL A 154 -9.10 3.30 1.26
CA VAL A 154 -8.69 2.38 0.18
C VAL A 154 -7.58 1.43 0.66
N SER A 155 -6.63 1.93 1.44
CA SER A 155 -5.53 1.12 1.98
C SER A 155 -5.99 0.10 3.00
N THR A 156 -7.17 0.26 3.61
CA THR A 156 -7.73 -0.71 4.57
C THR A 156 -8.78 -1.62 3.94
N SER A 157 -9.17 -1.37 2.69
CA SER A 157 -10.21 -2.15 2.02
C SER A 157 -9.76 -3.57 1.70
N GLY A 158 -10.76 -4.44 1.53
CA GLY A 158 -10.55 -5.75 0.94
C GLY A 158 -10.25 -5.69 -0.56
N GLY A 159 -10.01 -6.86 -1.14
CA GLY A 159 -9.81 -7.06 -2.56
C GLY A 159 -10.39 -8.40 -3.03
N PHE A 160 -10.56 -8.52 -4.34
CA PHE A 160 -11.00 -9.74 -5.00
C PHE A 160 -9.98 -10.10 -6.08
N LEU A 161 -9.67 -11.39 -6.18
CA LEU A 161 -8.83 -11.98 -7.22
C LEU A 161 -7.44 -11.30 -7.35
N VAL A 162 -6.51 -11.69 -6.47
CA VAL A 162 -5.10 -11.33 -6.60
C VAL A 162 -4.32 -12.53 -7.13
N LEU A 163 -3.61 -12.32 -8.24
CA LEU A 163 -2.74 -13.31 -8.88
C LEU A 163 -1.34 -13.19 -8.33
N SER A 164 -0.74 -14.32 -7.94
CA SER A 164 0.63 -14.40 -7.47
C SER A 164 1.41 -15.44 -8.25
N VAL A 165 2.66 -15.12 -8.60
CA VAL A 165 3.59 -16.06 -9.24
C VAL A 165 4.94 -15.92 -8.53
N GLY A 166 5.59 -17.05 -8.25
CA GLY A 166 6.86 -17.08 -7.53
C GLY A 166 7.58 -18.41 -7.72
N PHE A 167 8.72 -18.54 -7.04
CA PHE A 167 9.52 -19.76 -7.02
C PHE A 167 9.84 -20.14 -5.57
N ALA A 168 9.73 -21.43 -5.26
CA ALA A 168 10.23 -22.04 -4.04
C ALA A 168 11.34 -23.04 -4.39
N PHE A 169 12.36 -23.12 -3.54
CA PHE A 169 13.55 -23.95 -3.72
C PHE A 169 14.02 -24.48 -2.37
#